data_AF-A0A3B5LYN5-F1
#
_entry.id   AF-A0A3B5LYN5-F1
#
_cell.length_a   1.000
_cell.length_b   1.000
_cell.length_c   1.000
_cell.angle_alpha   90.00
_cell.angle_beta   90.00
_cell.angle_gamma   90.00
#
_symmetry.space_group_name_H-M   'P 1'
#
loop_
_entity.id
_entity.type
_entity.pdbx_description
1 polymer ?
#
loop_
_entity_poly.entity_id
_entity_poly.type
_entity_poly.pdbx_seq_one_letter_code
_entity_poly.pdbx_strand_id
1 'polypeptide(L)'
;MWLTLLYGCAGGAALLYALYRWVIPSVVQYHAGLALVWHDTIVEGLLNTLTQTTRPQRMLAAVQKNATRGDPRSVVKAIDQFCRQKEWAMNVGDEKGCILDSVVTEVNPATVLELGTYCGYSTVRIASLLPPDAKLITLEFNPHNAAIAQIPSLFLM
;
A
#
# COMPACT_ATOMS: atom_id res chain seq x y z
N MET A 1 -4.72 -0.56 -47.58
CA MET A 1 -5.89 -0.77 -46.68
C MET A 1 -5.49 -1.35 -45.32
N TRP A 2 -4.66 -2.41 -45.27
CA TRP A 2 -4.18 -3.00 -44.00
C TRP A 2 -3.18 -2.12 -43.23
N LEU A 3 -2.24 -1.48 -43.94
CA LEU A 3 -1.26 -0.57 -43.33
C LEU A 3 -1.91 0.66 -42.67
N THR A 4 -2.89 1.28 -43.33
CA THR A 4 -3.64 2.42 -42.78
C THR A 4 -4.45 2.06 -41.53
N LEU A 5 -5.00 0.85 -41.48
CA LEU A 5 -5.69 0.32 -40.29
C LEU A 5 -4.70 0.06 -39.14
N LEU A 6 -3.54 -0.52 -39.44
CA LEU A 6 -2.47 -0.74 -38.45
C LEU A 6 -1.91 0.57 -37.88
N TYR A 7 -1.66 1.58 -38.72
CA TYR A 7 -1.23 2.91 -38.26
C TYR A 7 -2.31 3.62 -37.43
N GLY A 8 -3.59 3.46 -37.78
CA GLY A 8 -4.70 3.97 -36.98
C GLY A 8 -4.77 3.32 -35.59
N CYS A 9 -4.65 1.99 -35.52
CA CYS A 9 -4.63 1.26 -34.25
C CYS A 9 -3.41 1.63 -33.39
N ALA A 10 -2.22 1.73 -34.00
CA ALA A 10 -1.00 2.11 -33.30
C ALA A 10 -1.06 3.56 -32.78
N GLY A 11 -1.57 4.49 -33.58
CA GLY A 11 -1.77 5.88 -33.18
C GLY A 11 -2.78 6.04 -32.05
N GLY A 12 -3.91 5.30 -32.12
CA GLY A 12 -4.91 5.26 -31.05
C GLY A 12 -4.33 4.70 -29.75
N ALA A 13 -3.56 3.60 -29.82
CA ALA A 13 -2.91 3.02 -28.65
C ALA A 13 -1.87 3.96 -28.02
N ALA A 14 -1.08 4.65 -28.85
CA ALA A 14 -0.11 5.64 -28.37
C ALA A 14 -0.78 6.84 -27.68
N LEU A 15 -1.91 7.32 -28.23
CA LEU A 15 -2.68 8.41 -27.64
C LEU A 15 -3.33 7.99 -26.31
N LEU A 16 -3.93 6.80 -26.26
CA LEU A 16 -4.46 6.23 -25.01
C LEU A 16 -3.36 6.05 -23.96
N TYR A 17 -2.18 5.58 -24.35
CA TYR A 17 -1.03 5.47 -23.46
C TYR A 17 -0.58 6.84 -22.93
N ALA A 18 -0.49 7.85 -23.80
CA ALA A 18 -0.12 9.20 -23.40
C ALA A 18 -1.15 9.82 -22.43
N LEU A 19 -2.44 9.66 -22.72
CA LEU A 19 -3.52 10.11 -21.83
C LEU A 19 -3.44 9.42 -20.47
N TYR A 20 -3.31 8.09 -20.46
CA TYR A 20 -3.20 7.29 -19.24
C TYR A 20 -1.94 7.63 -18.42
N ARG A 21 -0.79 7.81 -19.09
CA ARG A 21 0.50 7.97 -18.43
C ARG A 21 0.75 9.40 -17.93
N TRP A 22 0.20 10.41 -18.59
CA TRP A 22 0.52 11.82 -18.33
C TRP A 22 -0.70 12.64 -17.92
N VAL A 23 -1.79 12.58 -18.69
CA VAL A 23 -2.94 13.48 -18.46
C VAL A 23 -3.71 13.07 -17.21
N ILE A 24 -4.02 11.78 -17.07
CA ILE A 24 -4.81 11.32 -15.93
C ILE A 24 -4.08 11.55 -14.60
N PRO A 25 -2.80 11.16 -14.40
CA PRO A 25 -2.07 11.48 -13.18
C PRO A 25 -1.99 12.98 -12.92
N SER A 26 -1.82 13.78 -13.99
CA SER A 26 -1.69 15.24 -13.86
C SER A 26 -2.98 15.91 -13.40
N VAL A 27 -4.15 15.42 -13.81
CA VAL A 27 -5.45 15.97 -13.41
C VAL A 27 -5.88 15.44 -12.04
N VAL A 28 -5.63 14.15 -11.81
CA VAL A 28 -6.06 13.42 -10.62
C VAL A 28 -5.31 13.89 -9.36
N GLN A 29 -4.04 14.26 -9.46
CA GLN A 29 -3.23 14.71 -8.31
C GLN A 29 -3.70 16.02 -7.67
N TYR A 30 -4.46 16.87 -8.39
CA TYR A 30 -4.96 18.15 -7.84
C TYR A 30 -6.32 18.02 -7.14
N HIS A 31 -7.02 16.89 -7.30
CA HIS A 31 -8.35 16.68 -6.75
C HIS A 31 -8.41 15.38 -5.95
N ALA A 32 -8.40 15.49 -4.62
CA ALA A 32 -8.41 14.34 -3.71
C ALA A 32 -9.53 13.32 -4.00
N GLY A 33 -10.74 13.78 -4.32
CA GLY A 33 -11.85 12.89 -4.69
C GLY A 33 -11.60 12.10 -5.97
N LEU A 34 -11.04 12.76 -7.00
CA LEU A 34 -10.69 12.08 -8.26
C LEU A 34 -9.52 11.12 -8.07
N ALA A 35 -8.56 11.44 -7.19
CA ALA A 35 -7.49 10.54 -6.79
C ALA A 35 -8.01 9.25 -6.17
N LEU A 36 -8.96 9.36 -5.25
CA LEU A 36 -9.58 8.19 -4.63
C LEU A 36 -10.33 7.35 -5.67
N VAL A 37 -11.17 7.96 -6.51
CA VAL A 37 -11.92 7.21 -7.54
C VAL A 37 -10.97 6.52 -8.53
N TRP A 38 -9.93 7.21 -8.99
CA TRP A 38 -8.97 6.66 -9.94
C TRP A 38 -8.21 5.47 -9.34
N HIS A 39 -7.64 5.62 -8.15
CA HIS A 39 -6.81 4.59 -7.53
C HIS A 39 -7.64 3.43 -6.97
N ASP A 40 -8.73 3.71 -6.27
CA ASP A 40 -9.48 2.73 -5.48
C ASP A 40 -10.61 2.06 -6.25
N THR A 41 -11.18 2.74 -7.26
CA THR A 41 -12.26 2.15 -8.08
C THR A 41 -11.72 1.61 -9.42
N ILE A 42 -11.01 2.44 -10.18
CA ILE A 42 -10.63 2.09 -11.56
C ILE A 42 -9.40 1.19 -11.59
N VAL A 43 -8.28 1.65 -11.01
CA VAL A 43 -7.01 0.93 -11.03
C VAL A 43 -7.10 -0.35 -10.21
N GLU A 44 -7.62 -0.28 -8.99
CA GLU A 44 -7.79 -1.46 -8.15
C GLU A 44 -8.76 -2.48 -8.77
N GLY A 45 -9.91 -2.04 -9.30
CA GLY A 45 -10.86 -2.93 -9.96
C GLY A 45 -10.25 -3.68 -11.15
N LEU A 46 -9.49 -2.97 -12.00
CA LEU A 46 -8.77 -3.58 -13.12
C LEU A 46 -7.71 -4.58 -12.64
N LEU A 47 -6.86 -4.19 -11.69
CA LEU A 47 -5.80 -5.05 -11.17
C LEU A 47 -6.37 -6.29 -10.48
N ASN A 48 -7.41 -6.14 -9.66
CA ASN A 48 -8.04 -7.26 -8.98
C ASN A 48 -8.67 -8.24 -10.00
N THR A 49 -9.23 -7.73 -11.10
CA THR A 49 -9.76 -8.57 -12.18
C THR A 49 -8.63 -9.29 -12.94
N LEU A 50 -7.52 -8.61 -13.22
CA LEU A 50 -6.39 -9.20 -13.94
C LEU A 50 -5.60 -10.21 -13.11
N THR A 51 -5.40 -9.93 -11.82
CA THR A 51 -4.56 -10.76 -10.94
C THR A 51 -5.36 -11.72 -10.07
N GLN A 52 -6.70 -11.64 -10.08
CA GLN A 52 -7.61 -12.45 -9.25
C GLN A 52 -7.26 -12.43 -7.75
N THR A 53 -6.66 -11.34 -7.28
CA THR A 53 -6.17 -11.14 -5.91
C THR A 53 -6.47 -9.72 -5.48
N THR A 54 -6.43 -9.43 -4.18
CA THR A 54 -6.59 -8.06 -3.67
C THR A 54 -5.25 -7.36 -3.51
N ARG A 55 -5.24 -6.02 -3.51
CA ARG A 55 -4.03 -5.22 -3.23
C ARG A 55 -3.34 -5.61 -1.92
N PRO A 56 -4.06 -5.79 -0.77
CA PRO A 56 -3.50 -6.37 0.45
C PRO A 56 -2.77 -7.69 0.27
N GLN A 57 -3.34 -8.63 -0.50
CA GLN A 57 -2.73 -9.94 -0.76
C GLN A 57 -1.46 -9.82 -1.61
N ARG A 58 -1.48 -8.98 -2.65
CA ARG A 58 -0.29 -8.74 -3.50
C ARG A 58 0.83 -8.06 -2.71
N MET A 59 0.48 -7.13 -1.83
CA MET A 59 1.44 -6.48 -0.94
C MET A 59 2.04 -7.47 0.05
N LEU A 60 1.22 -8.32 0.68
CA LEU A 60 1.72 -9.40 1.54
C LEU A 60 2.70 -10.32 0.79
N ALA A 61 2.37 -10.73 -0.44
CA ALA A 61 3.25 -11.57 -1.24
C ALA A 61 4.58 -10.86 -1.55
N ALA A 62 4.56 -9.55 -1.78
CA ALA A 62 5.77 -8.74 -1.97
C ALA A 62 6.61 -8.66 -0.68
N VAL A 63 5.97 -8.56 0.50
CA VAL A 63 6.66 -8.61 1.80
C VAL A 63 7.29 -9.97 2.01
N GLN A 64 6.54 -11.07 1.85
CA GLN A 64 7.05 -12.43 2.01
C GLN A 64 8.25 -12.75 1.11
N LYS A 65 8.28 -12.15 -0.09
CA LYS A 65 9.38 -12.33 -1.04
C LYS A 65 10.63 -11.50 -0.72
N ASN A 66 10.46 -10.27 -0.22
CA ASN A 66 11.55 -9.28 -0.16
C ASN A 66 11.98 -8.88 1.26
N ALA A 67 11.13 -9.09 2.27
CA ALA A 67 11.44 -8.76 3.66
C ALA A 67 12.28 -9.86 4.32
N THR A 68 13.11 -9.46 5.28
CA THR A 68 13.88 -10.35 6.12
C THR A 68 13.08 -10.74 7.35
N ARG A 69 13.03 -12.05 7.59
CA ARG A 69 12.50 -12.63 8.82
C ARG A 69 13.27 -12.07 10.02
N GLY A 70 12.57 -11.38 10.91
CA GLY A 70 13.04 -10.88 12.20
C GLY A 70 13.15 -9.37 12.20
N ASP A 71 12.97 -8.74 11.04
CA ASP A 71 13.32 -7.34 10.83
C ASP A 71 12.10 -6.52 10.40
N PRO A 72 11.41 -5.86 11.36
CA PRO A 72 10.31 -4.93 11.10
C PRO A 72 10.68 -3.83 10.08
N ARG A 73 11.93 -3.36 10.06
CA ARG A 73 12.36 -2.31 9.12
C ARG A 73 12.37 -2.83 7.69
N SER A 74 12.77 -4.09 7.48
CA SER A 74 12.73 -4.72 6.17
C SER A 74 11.30 -4.91 5.66
N VAL A 75 10.35 -5.22 6.55
CA VAL A 75 8.92 -5.35 6.24
C VAL A 75 8.37 -4.00 5.76
N VAL A 76 8.58 -2.94 6.54
CA VAL A 76 8.16 -1.58 6.21
C VAL A 76 8.76 -1.14 4.87
N LYS A 77 10.05 -1.38 4.66
CA LYS A 77 10.75 -1.09 3.41
C LYS A 77 10.16 -1.85 2.22
N ALA A 78 9.84 -3.13 2.38
CA ALA A 78 9.23 -3.93 1.31
C ALA A 78 7.84 -3.41 0.94
N ILE A 79 7.04 -2.98 1.93
CA ILE A 79 5.74 -2.33 1.70
C ILE A 79 5.94 -1.02 0.93
N ASP A 80 6.84 -0.14 1.39
CA ASP A 80 7.08 1.15 0.73
C ASP A 80 7.57 0.98 -0.72
N GLN A 81 8.44 0.00 -0.97
CA GLN A 81 8.90 -0.34 -2.32
C GLN A 81 7.76 -0.84 -3.20
N PHE A 82 6.91 -1.73 -2.69
CA PHE A 82 5.73 -2.20 -3.41
C PHE A 82 4.80 -1.03 -3.75
N CYS A 83 4.52 -0.16 -2.77
CA CYS A 83 3.62 0.97 -2.95
C CYS A 83 4.14 2.03 -3.93
N ARG A 84 5.47 2.25 -3.96
CA ARG A 84 6.11 3.20 -4.88
C ARG A 84 6.22 2.67 -6.31
N GLN A 85 6.50 1.38 -6.46
CA GLN A 85 6.90 0.82 -7.76
C GLN A 85 5.80 0.04 -8.46
N LYS A 86 4.83 -0.49 -7.72
CA LYS A 86 3.80 -1.39 -8.26
C LYS A 86 2.43 -0.76 -8.13
N GLU A 87 1.96 -0.55 -6.91
CA GLU A 87 0.57 -0.21 -6.66
C GLU A 87 0.43 0.75 -5.48
N TRP A 88 -0.12 1.93 -5.73
CA TRP A 88 -0.41 2.87 -4.66
C TRP A 88 -1.36 2.26 -3.63
N ALA A 89 -1.06 2.47 -2.34
CA ALA A 89 -1.88 2.02 -1.22
C ALA A 89 -2.03 3.14 -0.18
N MET A 90 -3.10 3.05 0.63
CA MET A 90 -3.45 4.05 1.66
C MET A 90 -2.56 3.99 2.91
N ASN A 91 -1.36 3.39 2.82
CA ASN A 91 -0.43 3.34 3.95
C ASN A 91 0.01 4.77 4.33
N VAL A 92 0.43 4.92 5.59
CA VAL A 92 0.98 6.19 6.11
C VAL A 92 2.14 6.69 5.22
N GLY A 93 2.96 5.78 4.72
CA GLY A 93 4.16 6.10 3.94
C GLY A 93 5.31 6.57 4.83
N ASP A 94 6.50 6.65 4.27
CA ASP A 94 7.74 6.87 5.01
C ASP A 94 7.84 8.27 5.61
N GLU A 95 7.44 9.32 4.89
CA GLU A 95 7.52 10.70 5.40
C GLU A 95 6.68 10.92 6.68
N LYS A 96 5.39 10.58 6.62
CA LYS A 96 4.51 10.64 7.80
C LYS A 96 4.87 9.57 8.82
N GLY A 97 5.46 8.47 8.36
CA GLY A 97 5.97 7.44 9.22
C GLY A 97 7.06 7.95 10.16
N CYS A 98 8.02 8.75 9.67
CA CYS A 98 9.07 9.31 10.53
C CYS A 98 8.50 10.16 11.68
N ILE A 99 7.39 10.87 11.41
CA ILE A 99 6.67 11.62 12.45
C ILE A 99 6.04 10.66 13.46
N LEU A 100 5.36 9.61 12.99
CA LEU A 100 4.78 8.58 13.86
C LEU A 100 5.84 7.94 14.76
N ASP A 101 7.00 7.57 14.21
CA ASP A 101 8.09 6.95 14.97
C ASP A 101 8.62 7.87 16.06
N SER A 102 8.77 9.15 15.71
CA SER A 102 9.25 10.19 16.63
C SER A 102 8.28 10.33 17.80
N VAL A 103 6.97 10.41 17.52
CA VAL A 103 5.93 10.52 18.56
C VAL A 103 5.88 9.27 19.44
N VAL A 104 5.93 8.06 18.87
CA VAL A 104 5.92 6.82 19.67
C VAL A 104 7.15 6.73 20.57
N THR A 105 8.32 7.09 20.05
CA THR A 105 9.58 7.06 20.81
C THR A 105 9.59 8.10 21.94
N GLU A 106 9.12 9.32 21.66
CA GLU A 106 9.08 10.42 22.63
C GLU A 106 8.06 10.15 23.76
N VAL A 107 6.88 9.67 23.40
CA VAL A 107 5.81 9.39 24.36
C VAL A 107 6.08 8.11 25.16
N ASN A 108 6.78 7.14 24.55
CA ASN A 108 7.05 5.81 25.13
C ASN A 108 5.80 5.17 25.79
N PRO A 109 4.71 4.98 25.03
CA PRO A 109 3.42 4.61 25.61
C PRO A 109 3.40 3.16 26.11
N ALA A 110 2.80 2.95 27.28
CA ALA A 110 2.53 1.60 27.79
C ALA A 110 1.36 0.91 27.06
N THR A 111 0.49 1.67 26.41
CA THR A 111 -0.64 1.13 25.63
C THR A 111 -0.96 2.04 24.45
N VAL A 112 -1.15 1.44 23.28
CA VAL A 112 -1.52 2.11 22.03
C VAL A 112 -2.80 1.49 21.48
N LEU A 113 -3.71 2.34 21.00
CA LEU A 113 -4.88 1.95 20.22
C LEU A 113 -4.72 2.46 18.79
N GLU A 114 -4.76 1.55 17.82
CA GLU A 114 -4.78 1.85 16.39
C GLU A 114 -6.19 1.60 15.83
N LEU A 115 -6.74 2.61 15.15
CA LEU A 115 -8.03 2.53 14.47
C LEU A 115 -7.80 2.47 12.96
N GLY A 116 -8.00 1.30 12.36
CA GLY A 116 -7.71 1.02 10.96
C GLY A 116 -6.32 0.38 10.79
N THR A 117 -6.23 -0.94 10.99
CA THR A 117 -4.99 -1.70 10.80
C THR A 117 -4.58 -1.80 9.33
N TYR A 118 -5.56 -1.86 8.42
CA TYR A 118 -5.38 -2.21 7.02
C TYR A 118 -4.50 -3.46 6.85
N CYS A 119 -3.29 -3.31 6.33
CA CYS A 119 -2.35 -4.42 6.13
C CYS A 119 -1.22 -4.47 7.17
N GLY A 120 -1.30 -3.66 8.23
CA GLY A 120 -0.35 -3.68 9.34
C GLY A 120 0.88 -2.79 9.19
N TYR A 121 0.94 -1.89 8.21
CA TYR A 121 2.12 -1.02 7.99
C TYR A 121 2.46 -0.17 9.22
N SER A 122 1.48 0.60 9.73
CA SER A 122 1.65 1.42 10.93
C SER A 122 1.80 0.55 12.17
N THR A 123 1.06 -0.56 12.25
CA THR A 123 1.13 -1.52 13.35
C THR A 123 2.56 -2.05 13.55
N VAL A 124 3.24 -2.46 12.46
CA VAL A 124 4.63 -2.95 12.50
C VAL A 124 5.57 -1.85 12.98
N ARG A 125 5.40 -0.62 12.48
CA ARG A 125 6.22 0.54 12.87
C ARG A 125 6.08 0.85 14.35
N ILE A 126 4.84 0.97 14.84
CA ILE A 126 4.53 1.24 16.25
C ILE A 126 5.12 0.12 17.12
N ALA A 127 4.76 -1.13 16.85
CA ALA A 127 5.19 -2.27 17.68
C ALA A 127 6.71 -2.39 17.79
N SER A 128 7.45 -2.08 16.72
CA SER A 128 8.91 -2.15 16.72
C SER A 128 9.61 -1.13 17.64
N LEU A 129 8.88 -0.12 18.10
CA LEU A 129 9.36 0.96 18.97
C LEU A 129 8.82 0.86 20.40
N LEU A 130 7.86 -0.04 20.65
CA LEU A 130 7.25 -0.21 21.97
C LEU A 130 8.16 -1.01 22.91
N PRO A 131 8.17 -0.71 24.23
CA PRO A 131 8.86 -1.52 25.20
C PRO A 131 8.20 -2.90 25.34
N PRO A 132 8.92 -3.94 25.83
CA PRO A 132 8.41 -5.32 25.88
C PRO A 132 7.06 -5.52 26.58
N ASP A 133 6.76 -4.71 27.60
CA ASP A 133 5.52 -4.81 28.39
C ASP A 133 4.38 -3.92 27.86
N ALA A 134 4.62 -3.15 26.80
CA ALA A 134 3.59 -2.32 26.20
C ALA A 134 2.59 -3.13 25.37
N LYS A 135 1.37 -2.61 25.27
CA LYS A 135 0.27 -3.25 24.54
C LYS A 135 -0.10 -2.43 23.32
N LEU A 136 -0.13 -3.06 22.15
CA LEU A 136 -0.71 -2.48 20.94
C LEU A 136 -2.03 -3.20 20.63
N ILE A 137 -3.12 -2.46 20.67
CA ILE A 137 -4.46 -2.93 20.29
C ILE A 137 -4.78 -2.27 18.96
N THR A 138 -5.14 -3.07 17.96
CA THR A 138 -5.51 -2.56 16.64
C THR A 138 -6.89 -3.06 16.24
N LEU A 139 -7.67 -2.18 15.62
CA LEU A 139 -9.04 -2.46 15.16
C LEU A 139 -9.11 -2.33 13.64
N GLU A 140 -9.51 -3.40 12.97
CA GLU A 140 -9.75 -3.41 11.53
C GLU A 140 -11.18 -3.88 11.26
N PHE A 141 -11.92 -3.06 10.53
CA PHE A 141 -13.31 -3.34 10.19
C PHE A 141 -13.43 -4.45 9.13
N ASN A 142 -12.54 -4.44 8.13
CA ASN A 142 -12.61 -5.39 7.03
C ASN A 142 -11.93 -6.72 7.43
N PRO A 143 -12.66 -7.84 7.49
CA PRO A 143 -12.10 -9.12 7.93
C PRO A 143 -10.97 -9.64 7.03
N HIS A 144 -10.95 -9.28 5.74
CA HIS A 144 -9.86 -9.67 4.84
C HIS A 144 -8.58 -8.92 5.15
N ASN A 145 -8.67 -7.62 5.42
CA ASN A 145 -7.53 -6.81 5.84
C ASN A 145 -7.00 -7.28 7.20
N ALA A 146 -7.92 -7.53 8.14
CA ALA A 146 -7.58 -8.06 9.45
C ALA A 146 -6.83 -9.40 9.33
N ALA A 147 -7.29 -10.30 8.45
CA ALA A 147 -6.62 -11.56 8.19
C ALA A 147 -5.21 -11.37 7.64
N ILE A 148 -4.99 -10.41 6.73
CA ILE A 148 -3.65 -10.08 6.19
C ILE A 148 -2.73 -9.51 7.28
N ALA A 149 -3.24 -8.58 8.09
CA ALA A 149 -2.47 -7.95 9.17
C ALA A 149 -2.12 -8.93 10.31
N GLN A 150 -2.98 -9.93 10.55
CA GLN A 150 -2.76 -10.95 11.59
C GLN A 150 -1.72 -12.01 11.21
N ILE A 151 -1.32 -12.12 9.94
CA ILE A 151 -0.43 -13.20 9.54
C ILE A 151 0.89 -13.09 10.32
N PRO A 152 1.30 -14.16 11.05
CA PRO A 152 2.50 -14.16 11.87
C PRO A 152 3.78 -13.73 11.15
N SER A 153 3.80 -13.78 9.81
CA SER A 153 4.92 -13.33 8.98
C SER A 153 5.23 -11.84 9.08
N LEU A 154 4.32 -11.00 9.57
CA LEU A 154 4.57 -9.57 9.76
C LEU A 154 5.21 -9.23 11.12
N PHE A 155 5.03 -10.08 12.14
CA PHE A 155 5.41 -9.77 13.55
C PHE A 155 6.27 -10.82 14.26
N LEU A 156 6.20 -12.10 13.86
CA LEU A 156 6.86 -13.24 14.52
C LEU A 156 7.80 -14.01 13.60
N MET A 157 8.13 -13.39 12.48
CA MET A 157 9.26 -13.77 11.68
C MET A 157 10.37 -12.86 12.09
#